data_AF-A0A7S0G1H6-F1
#
_entry.id   AF-A0A7S0G1H6-F1
#
_cell.length_a   1.000
_cell.length_b   1.000
_cell.length_c   1.000
_cell.angle_alpha   90.00
_cell.angle_beta   90.00
_cell.angle_gamma   90.00
#
_symmetry.space_group_name_H-M   'P 1'
#
loop_
_entity.id
_entity.type
_entity.pdbx_description
1 polymer ?
#
loop_
_entity_poly.entity_id
_entity_poly.type
_entity_poly.pdbx_seq_one_letter_code
_entity_poly.pdbx_strand_id
1 'polypeptide(L)'
;NEHMLDPGQGRGYFGDVRDLTELTTLDTTKQGKRYVLSSPYGFSEVLEAKYKADETSTNIKTHPVVDEDNVWTRKDQSYTSDLAYFLMLVDEFFLSVFGIDLASEARMPLRGIVRISKNFDNAFFQPPLNFLFGEGDGKRVLPLSADESVVSHECG
;
A
#
# COMPACT_ATOMS: atom_id res chain seq x y z
N ASN A 1 -23.88 15.37 -6.86
CA ASN A 1 -23.88 13.89 -6.89
C ASN A 1 -22.75 13.43 -6.01
N GLU A 2 -23.06 13.11 -4.76
CA GLU A 2 -22.13 12.40 -3.88
C GLU A 2 -21.96 11.00 -4.49
N HIS A 3 -20.79 10.73 -5.07
CA HIS A 3 -20.43 9.36 -5.40
C HIS A 3 -20.24 8.64 -4.08
N MET A 4 -21.23 7.84 -3.65
CA MET A 4 -21.02 6.94 -2.51
C MET A 4 -19.90 5.96 -2.89
N LEU A 5 -18.81 5.99 -2.11
CA LEU A 5 -17.75 5.00 -2.20
C LEU A 5 -18.31 3.64 -1.80
N ASP A 6 -17.81 2.58 -2.44
CA ASP A 6 -18.12 1.21 -2.05
C ASP A 6 -17.30 0.87 -0.80
N PRO A 7 -17.91 0.55 0.36
CA PRO A 7 -17.17 0.31 1.60
C PRO A 7 -16.10 -0.76 1.43
N GLY A 8 -14.86 -0.40 1.74
CA GLY A 8 -13.70 -1.30 1.68
C GLY A 8 -13.30 -1.72 3.08
N GLN A 9 -12.99 -3.00 3.28
CA GLN A 9 -12.53 -3.50 4.57
C GLN A 9 -11.36 -4.45 4.37
N GLY A 10 -10.33 -4.32 5.21
CA GLY A 10 -9.21 -5.25 5.25
C GLY A 10 -9.00 -5.85 6.63
N ARG A 11 -8.16 -6.90 6.67
CA ARG A 11 -7.63 -7.45 7.91
C ARG A 11 -6.11 -7.38 7.88
N GLY A 12 -5.52 -6.59 8.77
CA GLY A 12 -4.08 -6.48 8.94
C GLY A 12 -3.41 -7.79 9.35
N TYR A 13 -2.09 -7.85 9.26
CA TYR A 13 -1.29 -9.03 9.53
C TYR A 13 -1.51 -9.58 10.95
N PHE A 14 -1.62 -8.68 11.94
CA PHE A 14 -1.89 -9.03 13.34
C PHE A 14 -3.37 -9.19 13.68
N GLY A 15 -4.26 -9.10 12.68
CA GLY A 15 -5.69 -9.39 12.80
C GLY A 15 -6.59 -8.18 13.01
N ASP A 16 -6.01 -6.97 13.10
CA ASP A 16 -6.76 -5.72 13.18
C ASP A 16 -7.62 -5.50 11.94
N VAL A 17 -8.78 -4.89 12.13
CA VAL A 17 -9.64 -4.49 11.02
C VAL A 17 -9.16 -3.14 10.49
N ARG A 18 -9.00 -3.03 9.16
CA ARG A 18 -8.66 -1.80 8.46
C ARG A 18 -9.86 -1.29 7.68
N ASP A 19 -10.19 -0.02 7.84
CA ASP A 19 -11.10 0.66 6.92
C ASP A 19 -10.34 1.02 5.66
N LEU A 20 -10.81 0.55 4.51
CA LEU A 20 -10.20 0.74 3.20
C LEU A 20 -11.13 1.48 2.23
N THR A 21 -12.20 2.09 2.74
CA THR A 21 -13.25 2.74 1.94
C THR A 21 -12.70 3.83 1.02
N GLU A 22 -11.78 4.66 1.52
CA GLU A 22 -11.14 5.72 0.72
C GLU A 22 -9.79 5.29 0.11
N LEU A 23 -9.47 4.00 0.21
CA LEU A 23 -8.18 3.42 -0.21
C LEU A 23 -8.33 2.45 -1.37
N THR A 24 -9.55 2.24 -1.85
CA THR A 24 -9.87 1.26 -2.89
C THR A 24 -10.64 1.90 -4.03
N THR A 25 -10.36 1.45 -5.25
CA THR A 25 -11.05 1.88 -6.46
C THR A 25 -11.52 0.67 -7.24
N LEU A 26 -12.74 0.73 -7.77
CA LEU A 26 -13.26 -0.27 -8.71
C LEU A 26 -12.56 -0.11 -10.08
N ASP A 27 -11.77 -1.10 -10.48
CA ASP A 27 -11.15 -1.21 -11.80
C ASP A 27 -12.17 -1.73 -12.83
N THR A 28 -12.74 -0.82 -13.62
CA THR A 28 -13.69 -1.14 -14.69
C THR A 28 -13.02 -1.46 -16.02
N THR A 29 -11.69 -1.50 -16.10
CA THR A 29 -10.96 -1.72 -17.36
C THR A 29 -10.87 -3.21 -17.74
N LYS A 30 -11.23 -4.10 -16.82
CA LYS A 30 -11.25 -5.56 -17.02
C LYS A 30 -12.68 -6.10 -17.01
N GLN A 31 -12.88 -7.26 -17.62
CA GLN A 31 -14.14 -8.00 -17.47
C GLN A 31 -14.22 -8.58 -16.06
N GLY A 32 -15.33 -8.34 -15.37
CA GLY A 32 -15.53 -8.73 -13.96
C GLY A 32 -15.35 -7.55 -13.01
N LYS A 33 -15.92 -7.68 -11.80
CA LYS A 33 -15.78 -6.69 -10.73
C LYS A 33 -14.41 -6.90 -10.07
N ARG A 34 -13.59 -5.84 -10.00
CA ARG A 34 -12.27 -5.91 -9.38
C ARG A 34 -11.96 -4.61 -8.67
N TYR A 35 -11.54 -4.68 -7.42
CA TYR A 35 -11.03 -3.56 -6.64
C TYR A 35 -9.52 -3.59 -6.66
N VAL A 36 -8.91 -2.41 -6.67
CA VAL A 36 -7.48 -2.20 -6.46
C VAL A 36 -7.27 -1.35 -5.22
N LEU A 37 -6.15 -1.55 -4.52
CA LEU A 37 -5.71 -0.66 -3.44
C LEU A 37 -5.12 0.61 -4.03
N SER A 38 -5.98 1.46 -4.59
CA SER A 38 -5.63 2.79 -5.08
C SER A 38 -6.74 3.74 -4.64
N SER A 39 -6.34 4.80 -3.94
CA SER A 39 -7.28 5.81 -3.47
C SER A 39 -7.96 6.52 -4.66
N PRO A 40 -9.29 6.66 -4.67
CA PRO A 40 -9.99 7.42 -5.70
C PRO A 40 -9.65 8.93 -5.67
N TYR A 41 -9.04 9.40 -4.58
CA TYR A 41 -8.56 10.78 -4.40
C TYR A 41 -7.10 10.95 -4.84
N GLY A 42 -6.41 9.86 -5.19
CA GLY A 42 -5.05 9.90 -5.74
C GLY A 42 -3.93 10.06 -4.72
N PHE A 43 -4.21 9.93 -3.41
CA PHE A 43 -3.16 10.07 -2.39
C PHE A 43 -2.30 8.82 -2.21
N SER A 44 -2.83 7.61 -2.43
CA SER A 44 -2.06 6.36 -2.25
C SER A 44 -2.37 5.28 -3.30
N GLU A 45 -1.38 4.41 -3.51
CA GLU A 45 -1.46 3.21 -4.35
C GLU A 45 -0.60 2.08 -3.77
N VAL A 46 -1.14 0.86 -3.66
CA VAL A 46 -0.40 -0.34 -3.26
C VAL A 46 -0.28 -1.31 -4.44
N LEU A 47 0.96 -1.72 -4.70
CA LEU A 47 1.37 -2.55 -5.83
C LEU A 47 2.20 -3.75 -5.36
N GLU A 48 2.23 -4.80 -6.18
CA GLU A 48 3.11 -5.95 -6.01
C GLU A 48 4.22 -5.95 -7.06
N ALA A 49 5.45 -6.26 -6.64
CA ALA A 49 6.58 -6.43 -7.55
C ALA A 49 6.46 -7.73 -8.38
N LYS A 50 6.70 -7.66 -9.69
CA LYS A 50 6.69 -8.81 -10.61
C LYS A 50 7.95 -9.67 -10.56
N TYR A 51 9.06 -9.09 -10.12
CA TYR A 51 10.39 -9.72 -10.10
C TYR A 51 11.12 -9.35 -8.82
N LYS A 52 12.26 -10.00 -8.58
CA LYS A 52 13.15 -9.63 -7.48
C LYS A 52 13.57 -8.16 -7.64
N ALA A 53 13.25 -7.36 -6.64
CA ALA A 53 13.71 -5.99 -6.49
C ALA A 53 14.48 -5.87 -5.18
N ASP A 54 15.49 -5.02 -5.18
CA ASP A 54 16.34 -4.64 -4.06
C ASP A 54 16.71 -3.15 -4.18
N GLU A 55 17.49 -2.64 -3.24
CA GLU A 55 17.90 -1.23 -3.16
C GLU A 55 18.65 -0.72 -4.41
N THR A 56 19.21 -1.63 -5.23
CA THR A 56 19.93 -1.28 -6.47
C THR A 56 19.04 -1.32 -7.71
N SER A 57 17.81 -1.81 -7.55
CA SER A 57 16.91 -2.09 -8.66
C SER A 57 16.35 -0.81 -9.27
N THR A 58 16.55 -0.66 -10.58
CA THR A 58 15.92 0.40 -11.38
C THR A 58 14.77 -0.19 -12.19
N ASN A 59 13.70 0.59 -12.42
CA ASN A 59 12.54 0.17 -13.23
C ASN A 59 11.82 -1.08 -12.71
N ILE A 60 11.47 -1.08 -11.42
CA ILE A 60 10.74 -2.17 -10.78
C ILE A 60 9.38 -2.34 -11.48
N LYS A 61 9.20 -3.50 -12.10
CA LYS A 61 7.93 -3.84 -12.76
C LYS A 61 6.93 -4.26 -11.70
N THR A 62 5.77 -3.64 -11.71
CA THR A 62 4.71 -3.88 -10.73
C THR A 62 3.39 -4.32 -11.37
N HIS A 63 2.46 -4.76 -10.54
CA HIS A 63 1.03 -4.81 -10.86
C HIS A 63 0.19 -4.39 -9.64
N PRO A 64 -1.04 -3.93 -9.86
CA PRO A 64 -1.97 -3.68 -8.76
C PRO A 64 -2.24 -4.94 -7.95
N VAL A 65 -2.40 -4.76 -6.64
CA VAL A 65 -3.03 -5.76 -5.77
C VAL A 65 -4.53 -5.66 -5.97
N VAL A 66 -5.20 -6.81 -6.00
CA VAL A 66 -6.58 -6.90 -6.48
C VAL A 66 -7.46 -7.76 -5.60
N ASP A 67 -8.74 -7.40 -5.58
CA ASP A 67 -9.78 -8.13 -4.87
C ASP A 67 -11.10 -8.11 -5.67
N GLU A 68 -12.01 -9.04 -5.43
CA GLU A 68 -13.26 -9.19 -6.21
C GLU A 68 -14.46 -8.52 -5.55
N ASP A 69 -14.47 -8.41 -4.22
CA ASP A 69 -15.63 -7.98 -3.42
C ASP A 69 -15.32 -6.81 -2.47
N ASN A 70 -14.08 -6.31 -2.49
CA ASN A 70 -13.57 -5.23 -1.63
C ASN A 70 -13.40 -5.63 -0.16
N VAL A 71 -13.30 -6.94 0.12
CA VAL A 71 -13.10 -7.52 1.46
C VAL A 71 -11.73 -8.22 1.54
N TRP A 72 -10.71 -7.43 1.87
CA TRP A 72 -9.28 -7.76 1.86
C TRP A 72 -8.86 -8.54 3.12
N THR A 73 -9.43 -9.73 3.32
CA THR A 73 -9.27 -10.52 4.56
C THR A 73 -8.41 -11.76 4.41
N ARG A 74 -7.94 -12.08 3.20
CA ARG A 74 -7.07 -13.24 2.99
C ARG A 74 -5.71 -12.99 3.62
N LYS A 75 -5.06 -14.08 4.07
CA LYS A 75 -3.74 -14.00 4.71
C LYS A 75 -2.70 -13.29 3.83
N ASP A 76 -2.76 -13.54 2.53
CA ASP A 76 -1.86 -12.96 1.52
C ASP A 76 -2.21 -11.51 1.13
N GLN A 77 -3.28 -10.93 1.68
CA GLN A 77 -3.65 -9.51 1.53
C GLN A 77 -3.43 -8.72 2.82
N SER A 78 -3.05 -9.39 3.91
CA SER A 78 -3.05 -8.77 5.22
C SER A 78 -2.03 -7.64 5.35
N TYR A 79 -0.82 -7.87 4.83
CA TYR A 79 0.25 -6.88 4.81
C TYR A 79 0.04 -5.77 3.76
N THR A 80 -0.78 -5.99 2.73
CA THR A 80 -1.19 -4.92 1.78
C THR A 80 -2.31 -4.06 2.36
N SER A 81 -3.19 -4.65 3.16
CA SER A 81 -4.23 -3.93 3.92
C SER A 81 -3.60 -3.01 4.97
N ASP A 82 -2.61 -3.50 5.71
CA ASP A 82 -1.82 -2.66 6.63
C ASP A 82 -1.11 -1.54 5.87
N LEU A 83 -0.42 -1.86 4.78
CA LEU A 83 0.30 -0.84 4.00
C LEU A 83 -0.61 0.28 3.50
N ALA A 84 -1.76 -0.07 2.90
CA ALA A 84 -2.71 0.92 2.39
C ALA A 84 -3.19 1.84 3.52
N TYR A 85 -3.55 1.26 4.67
CA TYR A 85 -4.02 2.00 5.83
C TYR A 85 -2.93 2.89 6.43
N PHE A 86 -1.69 2.40 6.56
CA PHE A 86 -0.61 3.18 7.14
C PHE A 86 -0.12 4.30 6.22
N LEU A 87 -0.14 4.13 4.89
CA LEU A 87 0.16 5.24 3.96
C LEU A 87 -0.85 6.39 4.09
N MET A 88 -2.13 6.07 4.34
CA MET A 88 -3.15 7.07 4.63
C MET A 88 -2.84 7.82 5.94
N LEU A 89 -2.52 7.10 7.01
CA LEU A 89 -2.16 7.74 8.28
C LEU A 89 -0.94 8.65 8.17
N VAL A 90 0.06 8.25 7.38
CA VAL A 90 1.23 9.09 7.09
C VAL A 90 0.81 10.36 6.37
N ASP A 91 0.04 10.27 5.28
CA ASP A 91 -0.40 11.44 4.51
C ASP A 91 -1.25 12.40 5.38
N GLU A 92 -2.18 11.86 6.16
CA GLU A 92 -2.99 12.62 7.13
C GLU A 92 -2.14 13.29 8.22
N PHE A 93 -1.11 12.60 8.72
CA PHE A 93 -0.19 13.15 9.71
C PHE A 93 0.61 14.34 9.12
N PHE A 94 1.19 14.18 7.93
CA PHE A 94 1.93 15.27 7.29
C PHE A 94 1.04 16.48 6.99
N LEU A 95 -0.19 16.24 6.54
CA LEU A 95 -1.15 17.30 6.28
C LEU A 95 -1.55 18.03 7.56
N SER A 96 -1.88 17.28 8.63
CA SER A 96 -2.37 17.86 9.88
C SER A 96 -1.29 18.54 10.72
N VAL A 97 -0.05 18.03 10.71
CA VAL A 97 1.05 18.51 11.55
C VAL A 97 1.91 19.55 10.83
N PHE A 98 2.20 19.34 9.54
CA PHE A 98 3.09 20.21 8.77
C PHE A 98 2.37 21.04 7.70
N GLY A 99 1.09 20.77 7.43
CA GLY A 99 0.38 21.40 6.33
C GLY A 99 0.85 20.93 4.96
N ILE A 100 1.46 19.75 4.88
CA ILE A 100 2.03 19.18 3.66
C ILE A 100 1.14 18.03 3.19
N ASP A 101 0.56 18.17 2.00
CA ASP A 101 -0.07 17.08 1.27
C ASP A 101 0.99 16.40 0.41
N LEU A 102 1.50 15.25 0.84
CA LEU A 102 2.65 14.60 0.22
C LEU A 102 2.35 14.21 -1.24
N ALA A 103 1.16 13.68 -1.50
CA ALA A 103 0.76 13.26 -2.82
C ALA A 103 0.57 14.44 -3.79
N SER A 104 -0.06 15.52 -3.31
CA SER A 104 -0.30 16.73 -4.09
C SER A 104 1.00 17.46 -4.42
N GLU A 105 1.88 17.64 -3.43
CA GLU A 105 3.18 18.31 -3.61
C GLU A 105 4.09 17.54 -4.57
N ALA A 106 4.11 16.21 -4.48
CA ALA A 106 4.84 15.35 -5.42
C ALA A 106 4.12 15.15 -6.77
N ARG A 107 2.86 15.58 -6.87
CA ARG A 107 1.97 15.36 -8.03
C ARG A 107 1.85 13.89 -8.41
N MET A 108 1.89 13.00 -7.42
CA MET A 108 1.77 11.55 -7.58
C MET A 108 1.41 10.88 -6.26
N PRO A 109 0.72 9.73 -6.27
CA PRO A 109 0.38 9.02 -5.04
C PRO A 109 1.63 8.51 -4.32
N LEU A 110 1.52 8.33 -3.01
CA LEU A 110 2.41 7.51 -2.22
C LEU A 110 2.28 6.05 -2.70
N ARG A 111 3.35 5.50 -3.29
CA ARG A 111 3.33 4.14 -3.84
C ARG A 111 3.98 3.14 -2.90
N GLY A 112 3.16 2.34 -2.23
CA GLY A 112 3.61 1.16 -1.50
C GLY A 112 3.84 -0.02 -2.45
N ILE A 113 5.03 -0.61 -2.45
CA ILE A 113 5.37 -1.77 -3.28
C ILE A 113 5.79 -2.92 -2.36
N VAL A 114 5.01 -3.99 -2.37
CA VAL A 114 5.26 -5.18 -1.55
C VAL A 114 5.88 -6.32 -2.37
N ARG A 115 6.24 -7.43 -1.70
CA ARG A 115 6.80 -8.64 -2.32
C ARG A 115 8.09 -8.38 -3.08
N ILE A 116 8.89 -7.42 -2.61
CA ILE A 116 10.20 -7.16 -3.20
C ILE A 116 11.13 -8.34 -2.87
N SER A 117 11.49 -9.10 -3.90
CA SER A 117 12.33 -10.29 -3.76
C SER A 117 11.76 -11.34 -2.78
N LYS A 118 12.51 -12.42 -2.56
CA LYS A 118 12.12 -13.52 -1.68
C LYS A 118 12.91 -13.44 -0.38
N ASN A 119 12.23 -13.58 0.76
CA ASN A 119 12.83 -13.52 2.10
C ASN A 119 13.66 -12.24 2.30
N PHE A 120 13.12 -11.12 1.82
CA PHE A 120 13.80 -9.84 1.90
C PHE A 120 13.49 -9.19 3.24
N ASP A 121 14.51 -9.12 4.10
CA ASP A 121 14.41 -8.63 5.49
C ASP A 121 14.68 -7.12 5.57
N ASN A 122 14.21 -6.34 4.58
CA ASN A 122 14.37 -4.89 4.59
C ASN A 122 13.18 -4.16 3.94
N ALA A 123 13.07 -2.88 4.27
CA ALA A 123 12.22 -1.91 3.60
C ALA A 123 13.08 -0.71 3.19
N PHE A 124 12.69 0.02 2.16
CA PHE A 124 13.41 1.21 1.74
C PHE A 124 12.55 2.16 0.90
N PHE A 125 12.85 3.45 1.02
CA PHE A 125 12.41 4.48 0.09
C PHE A 125 13.22 4.49 -1.21
N GLN A 126 12.53 4.65 -2.32
CA GLN A 126 13.10 4.93 -3.63
C GLN A 126 12.39 6.14 -4.28
N PRO A 127 13.12 7.23 -4.59
CA PRO A 127 12.54 8.41 -5.22
C PRO A 127 11.78 8.08 -6.53
N PRO A 128 10.74 8.86 -6.88
CA PRO A 128 10.25 10.04 -6.15
C PRO A 128 9.35 9.76 -4.94
N LEU A 129 8.48 8.73 -4.98
CA LEU A 129 7.58 8.35 -3.87
C LEU A 129 7.24 6.84 -3.91
N ASN A 130 8.27 5.99 -4.03
CA ASN A 130 8.08 4.54 -3.93
C ASN A 130 8.62 4.06 -2.58
N PHE A 131 7.79 3.35 -1.83
CA PHE A 131 8.12 2.76 -0.54
C PHE A 131 8.05 1.25 -0.67
N LEU A 132 9.18 0.59 -0.54
CA LEU A 132 9.33 -0.81 -0.88
C LEU A 132 9.44 -1.65 0.38
N PHE A 133 8.63 -2.71 0.48
CA PHE A 133 8.55 -3.56 1.66
C PHE A 133 8.76 -5.03 1.30
N GLY A 134 9.76 -5.64 1.95
CA GLY A 134 9.94 -7.09 1.96
C GLY A 134 8.87 -7.81 2.78
N GLU A 135 8.59 -9.06 2.42
CA GLU A 135 7.74 -9.95 3.23
C GLU A 135 8.48 -10.57 4.43
N GLY A 136 9.79 -10.31 4.55
CA GLY A 136 10.65 -10.96 5.53
C GLY A 136 10.87 -12.45 5.26
N ASP A 137 11.76 -13.06 6.03
CA ASP A 137 12.08 -14.49 5.99
C ASP A 137 11.05 -15.38 6.71
N GLY A 138 10.05 -14.78 7.36
CA GLY A 138 9.00 -15.47 8.12
C GLY A 138 9.49 -16.13 9.41
N LYS A 139 10.73 -15.84 9.84
CA LYS A 139 11.35 -16.38 11.06
C LYS A 139 11.83 -15.29 11.99
N ARG A 140 12.66 -14.39 11.47
CA ARG A 140 13.24 -13.24 12.17
C ARG A 140 12.48 -11.97 11.86
N VAL A 141 12.05 -11.84 10.61
CA VAL A 141 11.33 -10.68 10.11
C VAL A 141 10.01 -11.15 9.51
N LEU A 142 8.92 -10.56 10.01
CA LEU A 142 7.58 -10.68 9.44
C LEU A 142 7.43 -9.61 8.34
N PRO A 143 6.34 -9.59 7.54
CA PRO A 143 6.17 -8.57 6.51
C PRO A 143 6.36 -7.16 7.07
N LEU A 144 7.30 -6.41 6.52
CA LEU A 144 7.72 -5.13 7.09
C LEU A 144 6.64 -4.05 7.01
N SER A 145 5.69 -4.18 6.07
CA SER A 145 4.54 -3.29 5.97
C SER A 145 3.45 -3.53 7.03
N ALA A 146 3.61 -4.54 7.89
CA ALA A 146 2.68 -4.82 8.99
C ALA A 146 2.93 -3.92 10.23
N ASP A 147 4.01 -3.14 10.24
CA ASP A 147 4.36 -2.24 11.33
C ASP A 147 4.27 -0.78 10.85
N GLU A 148 3.39 -0.01 11.49
CA GLU A 148 3.17 1.41 11.20
C GLU A 148 4.47 2.23 11.30
N SER A 149 5.32 1.92 12.28
CA SER A 149 6.55 2.67 12.52
C SER A 149 7.57 2.46 11.40
N VAL A 150 7.58 1.27 10.79
CA VAL A 150 8.41 0.97 9.62
C VAL A 150 7.88 1.71 8.40
N VAL A 151 6.57 1.67 8.15
CA VAL A 151 5.97 2.42 7.03
C VAL A 151 6.24 3.92 7.18
N SER A 152 6.05 4.45 8.39
CA SER A 152 6.31 5.86 8.69
C SER A 152 7.78 6.24 8.54
N HIS A 153 8.71 5.34 8.91
CA HIS A 153 10.15 5.55 8.72
C HIS A 153 10.52 5.70 7.25
N GLU A 154 9.98 4.84 6.38
CA GLU A 154 10.26 4.91 4.95
C GLU A 154 9.65 6.16 4.27
N CYS A 155 8.59 6.73 4.85
CA CYS A 155 7.93 7.91 4.31
C CYS A 155 8.48 9.25 4.84
N GLY A 156 9.37 9.21 5.85
CA GLY A 156 9.90 10.38 6.56
C GLY A 156 11.05 11.12 5.87
#